data_AF-A0AAE4KXK1-F1
#
_entry.id   AF-A0AAE4KXK1-F1
#
_cell.length_a   1.000
_cell.length_b   1.000
_cell.length_c   1.000
_cell.angle_alpha   90.00
_cell.angle_beta   90.00
_cell.angle_gamma   90.00
#
_symmetry.space_group_name_H-M   'P 1'
#
loop_
_entity.id
_entity.type
_entity.pdbx_description
1 polymer ?
#
loop_
_entity_poly.entity_id
_entity_poly.type
_entity_poly.pdbx_seq_one_letter_code
_entity_poly.pdbx_strand_id
1 'polypeptide(L)' 'MNWDAFFQDVKKWMEASNQITKKHPITSDAYWSWLVGTLGLIGDRYNNHPLVVEILSALIKFQEDNYKLAVGR' A
#
# COMPACT_ATOMS: atom_id res chain seq x y z
N MET A 1 20.97 3.15 -1.76
CA MET A 1 19.51 3.06 -2.03
C MET A 1 19.27 3.36 -3.49
N ASN A 2 18.45 2.59 -4.20
CA ASN A 2 18.07 2.86 -5.58
C ASN A 2 16.63 3.41 -5.61
N TRP A 3 16.50 4.73 -5.69
CA TRP A 3 15.20 5.41 -5.61
C TRP A 3 14.34 5.18 -6.86
N ASP A 4 14.95 5.08 -8.04
CA ASP A 4 14.21 4.80 -9.27
C ASP A 4 13.53 3.43 -9.20
N ALA A 5 14.25 2.41 -8.72
CA ALA A 5 13.69 1.09 -8.51
C ALA A 5 12.53 1.12 -7.49
N PHE A 6 12.73 1.83 -6.36
CA PHE A 6 11.70 1.94 -5.32
C PHE A 6 10.42 2.59 -5.85
N PHE A 7 10.53 3.73 -6.53
CA PHE A 7 9.35 4.41 -7.07
C PHE A 7 8.70 3.64 -8.21
N GLN A 8 9.45 2.84 -8.98
CA GLN A 8 8.86 1.89 -9.93
C GLN A 8 8.03 0.81 -9.23
N ASP A 9 8.50 0.26 -8.11
CA ASP A 9 7.74 -0.71 -7.33
C ASP A 9 6.49 -0.10 -6.70
N VAL A 10 6.59 1.13 -6.15
CA VAL A 10 5.42 1.87 -5.66
C VAL A 10 4.41 2.12 -6.78
N LYS A 11 4.87 2.51 -7.98
CA LYS A 11 4.00 2.69 -9.15
C LYS A 11 3.26 1.40 -9.51
N LYS A 12 3.98 0.28 -9.60
CA LYS A 12 3.38 -1.04 -9.88
C LYS A 12 2.37 -1.44 -8.79
N TRP A 13 2.67 -1.13 -7.53
CA TRP A 13 1.76 -1.38 -6.42
C TRP A 13 0.47 -0.57 -6.55
N MET A 14 0.54 0.72 -6.92
CA MET A 14 -0.64 1.55 -7.18
C MET A 14 -1.49 1.00 -8.34
N GLU A 15 -0.85 0.55 -9.41
CA GLU A 15 -1.53 -0.10 -10.55
C GLU A 15 -2.22 -1.40 -10.13
N ALA A 16 -1.58 -2.21 -9.28
CA ALA A 16 -2.17 -3.43 -8.73
C ALA A 16 -3.34 -3.12 -7.77
N SER A 17 -3.21 -2.09 -6.94
CA SER A 17 -4.26 -1.62 -6.02
C SER A 17 -5.55 -1.28 -6.78
N ASN A 18 -5.44 -0.60 -7.93
CA ASN A 18 -6.57 -0.29 -8.82
C ASN A 18 -7.31 -1.53 -9.35
N GLN A 19 -6.63 -2.68 -9.44
CA GLN A 19 -7.27 -3.95 -9.86
C GLN A 19 -7.84 -4.72 -8.67
N ILE A 20 -7.17 -4.67 -7.52
CA ILE A 20 -7.61 -5.34 -6.30
C ILE A 20 -8.90 -4.71 -5.77
N THR A 21 -9.03 -3.39 -5.80
CA THR A 21 -10.25 -2.69 -5.35
C THR A 21 -11.50 -3.07 -6.16
N LYS A 22 -11.35 -3.60 -7.37
CA LYS A 22 -12.46 -4.14 -8.18
C LYS A 22 -12.95 -5.51 -7.71
N LYS A 23 -12.09 -6.27 -7.02
CA LYS A 23 -12.37 -7.64 -6.55
C LYS A 23 -12.70 -7.70 -5.08
N HIS A 24 -11.99 -6.88 -4.29
CA HIS A 24 -12.10 -6.81 -2.85
C HIS A 24 -12.35 -5.35 -2.46
N PRO A 25 -13.50 -5.03 -1.87
CA PRO A 25 -13.77 -3.65 -1.43
C PRO A 25 -12.80 -3.28 -0.30
N ILE A 26 -12.54 -1.99 -0.13
CA ILE A 26 -11.68 -1.46 0.93
C ILE A 26 -12.15 -1.81 2.35
N THR A 27 -13.43 -2.18 2.49
CA THR A 27 -14.04 -2.63 3.75
C THR A 27 -13.81 -4.12 4.05
N SER A 28 -13.17 -4.87 3.14
CA SER A 28 -12.93 -6.31 3.32
C SER A 28 -11.56 -6.61 3.92
N ASP A 29 -11.49 -7.62 4.77
CA ASP A 29 -10.22 -8.10 5.37
C ASP A 29 -9.22 -8.57 4.32
N ALA A 30 -9.71 -9.10 3.19
CA ALA A 30 -8.90 -9.54 2.07
C ALA A 30 -8.10 -8.38 1.46
N TYR A 31 -8.71 -7.19 1.34
CA TYR A 31 -8.02 -6.00 0.85
C TYR A 31 -6.87 -5.61 1.78
N TRP A 32 -7.13 -5.57 3.09
CA TRP A 32 -6.14 -5.16 4.09
C TRP A 32 -5.00 -6.15 4.26
N SER A 33 -5.31 -7.45 4.23
CA SER A 33 -4.29 -8.51 4.24
C SER A 33 -3.37 -8.41 3.03
N TRP A 34 -3.94 -8.14 1.84
CA TRP A 34 -3.15 -7.92 0.62
C TRP A 34 -2.29 -6.64 0.71
N LEU A 35 -2.87 -5.53 1.17
CA LEU A 35 -2.21 -4.24 1.30
C LEU A 35 -1.01 -4.32 2.24
N VAL A 36 -1.19 -4.82 3.46
CA VAL A 36 -0.11 -4.92 4.46
C VAL A 36 0.96 -5.91 3.98
N GLY A 37 0.55 -7.06 3.45
CA GLY A 37 1.49 -8.08 2.97
C GLY A 37 2.37 -7.56 1.82
N THR A 38 1.76 -6.90 0.83
CA THR A 38 2.51 -6.41 -0.34
C THR A 38 3.40 -5.20 -0.03
N LEU A 39 2.94 -4.26 0.81
CA LEU A 39 3.77 -3.14 1.24
C LEU A 39 4.93 -3.60 2.14
N GLY A 40 4.72 -4.58 3.01
CA GLY A 40 5.79 -5.21 3.80
C GLY A 40 6.89 -5.78 2.92
N LEU A 41 6.53 -6.51 1.85
CA LEU A 41 7.50 -7.05 0.88
C LEU A 41 8.31 -5.96 0.16
N ILE A 42 7.72 -4.79 -0.11
CA ILE A 42 8.44 -3.65 -0.66
C ILE A 42 9.41 -3.10 0.40
N GLY A 43 8.97 -2.92 1.65
CA GLY A 43 9.83 -2.49 2.75
C GLY A 43 11.06 -3.37 2.93
N ASP A 44 10.86 -4.69 2.99
CA ASP A 44 11.92 -5.68 3.16
C ASP A 44 12.93 -5.67 2.00
N ARG A 45 12.45 -5.51 0.76
CA ARG A 45 13.31 -5.40 -0.44
C ARG A 45 14.32 -4.25 -0.34
N TYR A 46 13.95 -3.18 0.34
CA TYR A 46 14.77 -2.01 0.55
C TYR A 46 15.36 -1.93 1.96
N ASN A 47 15.48 -3.08 2.63
CA ASN A 47 16.07 -3.24 3.96
C ASN A 47 15.44 -2.30 5.00
N ASN A 48 14.12 -2.08 4.90
CA ASN A 48 13.35 -1.22 5.79
C ASN A 48 13.99 0.17 5.98
N HIS A 49 14.54 0.74 4.91
CA HIS A 49 15.10 2.09 4.92
C HIS A 49 14.07 3.08 5.52
N PRO A 50 14.45 3.96 6.47
CA PRO A 50 13.49 4.77 7.22
C PRO A 50 12.53 5.57 6.33
N LEU A 51 13.05 6.27 5.31
CA LEU A 51 12.21 7.02 4.38
C LEU A 51 11.30 6.13 3.52
N VAL A 52 11.70 4.89 3.21
CA VAL A 52 10.81 3.93 2.52
C VAL A 52 9.64 3.61 3.42
N VAL A 53 9.91 3.26 4.69
CA VAL A 53 8.87 2.95 5.68
C VAL A 53 7.88 4.12 5.84
N GLU A 54 8.36 5.36 5.90
CA GLU A 54 7.49 6.55 5.97
C GLU A 54 6.61 6.70 4.72
N ILE A 55 7.17 6.52 3.52
CA ILE A 55 6.40 6.59 2.27
C ILE A 55 5.35 5.49 2.20
N LEU A 56 5.71 4.25 2.56
CA LEU A 56 4.75 3.13 2.57
C LEU A 56 3.67 3.33 3.64
N SER A 57 4.02 3.86 4.80
CA SER A 57 3.07 4.20 5.87
C SER A 57 2.08 5.29 5.43
N ALA A 58 2.53 6.27 4.64
CA ALA A 58 1.66 7.28 4.05
C ALA A 58 0.63 6.65 3.09
N LEU A 59 1.00 5.60 2.33
CA LEU A 59 0.06 4.85 1.50
C LEU A 59 -0.99 4.12 2.34
N ILE A 60 -0.58 3.47 3.44
CA ILE A 60 -1.49 2.79 4.36
C ILE A 60 -2.48 3.80 4.93
N LYS A 61 -1.99 4.92 5.47
CA LYS A 61 -2.82 5.99 6.05
C LYS A 61 -3.84 6.52 5.05
N PHE A 62 -3.43 6.74 3.80
CA PHE A 62 -4.37 7.18 2.76
C PHE A 62 -5.51 6.16 2.54
N GLN A 63 -5.21 4.86 2.56
CA GLN A 63 -6.25 3.83 2.46
C GLN A 63 -7.11 3.76 3.73
N GLU A 64 -6.57 4.01 4.91
CA GLU A 64 -7.36 4.08 6.15
C GLU A 64 -8.37 5.22 6.11
N ASP A 65 -7.97 6.37 5.58
CA ASP A 65 -8.87 7.51 5.41
C ASP A 65 -9.97 7.22 4.38
N ASN A 66 -9.65 6.54 3.27
CA ASN A 66 -10.65 6.05 2.33
C ASN A 66 -11.62 5.03 2.97
N TYR A 67 -11.12 4.17 3.86
CA TYR A 67 -11.97 3.23 4.59
C TYR A 67 -12.94 3.96 5.52
N LYS A 68 -12.47 4.96 6.28
CA LYS A 68 -13.33 5.77 7.15
C LYS A 68 -14.47 6.42 6.37
N LEU A 69 -14.15 7.04 5.23
CA LEU A 69 -15.15 7.61 4.32
C LEU A 69 -16.15 6.55 3.82
N ALA A 70 -15.67 5.36 3.45
CA ALA A 70 -16.52 4.28 2.96
C ALA A 70 -17.48 3.72 4.03
N VAL A 71 -17.11 3.76 5.31
CA VAL A 71 -17.96 3.31 6.44
C VAL A 71 -18.74 4.43 7.12
N GLY A 72 -18.66 5.67 6.60
CA GLY A 72 -19.37 6.83 7.14
C GLY A 72 -18.80 7.35 8.47
N ARG A 73 -17.48 7.27 8.66
CA ARG A 73 -16.74 7.76 9.83
C ARG A 73 -15.82 8.93 9.48
#